data_AF-A0A1F9YUN1-F1
#
_entry.id   AF-A0A1F9YUN1-F1
#
_cell.length_a   1.000
_cell.length_b   1.000
_cell.length_c   1.000
_cell.angle_alpha   90.00
_cell.angle_beta   90.00
_cell.angle_gamma   90.00
#
_symmetry.space_group_name_H-M   'P 1'
#
loop_
_entity.id
_entity.type
_entity.pdbx_description
1 polymer ?
#
loop_
_entity_poly.entity_id
_entity_poly.type
_entity_poly.pdbx_seq_one_letter_code
_entity_poly.pdbx_strand_id
1 'polypeptide(L)'
;MAEEIGMSVLVLVVVGIGILLFFLYISSLERVYEKIGFTRAEAGTILTLTLFFGWLTIPLFPYNDWWIGISIGGALIPIIICVLLLRSRRVGIAEGGIGIVIVATITFFITRAEPGVGIVADLEFAFVPALAAAFFSISTFWVDVSRAAPLAYLSGVLGTLIGADVFHLTDILATQPPSGELVILSVGGANIFDMVYLTGIVAVMLDILIFWMQKRQSKTGFGRVVHEFEMQAEGLPYAKDMTPAPKLQPGRKGRI
;
A
#
# COMPACT_ATOMS: atom_id res chain seq x y z
N MET A 1 2.67 5.53 48.33
CA MET A 1 3.88 6.25 47.83
C MET A 1 4.73 5.44 46.84
N ALA A 2 5.49 4.40 47.23
CA ALA A 2 6.36 3.69 46.26
C ALA A 2 5.57 2.98 45.13
N GLU A 3 4.44 2.34 45.46
CA GLU A 3 3.54 1.72 44.47
C GLU A 3 2.85 2.75 43.56
N GLU A 4 2.44 3.90 44.09
CA GLU A 4 1.81 4.98 43.29
C GLU A 4 2.81 5.66 42.35
N ILE A 5 4.07 5.80 42.77
CA ILE A 5 5.16 6.30 41.92
C ILE A 5 5.47 5.25 40.83
N GLY A 6 5.46 3.95 41.15
CA GLY A 6 5.62 2.89 40.16
C GLY A 6 4.52 2.87 39.10
N MET A 7 3.25 3.03 39.52
CA MET A 7 2.09 3.07 38.63
C MET A 7 2.12 4.29 37.69
N SER A 8 2.46 5.47 38.21
CA SER A 8 2.55 6.69 37.39
C SER A 8 3.69 6.65 36.37
N VAL A 9 4.84 6.07 36.73
CA VAL A 9 5.95 5.83 35.79
C VAL A 9 5.54 4.82 34.71
N LEU A 10 4.86 3.73 35.07
CA LEU A 10 4.37 2.74 34.10
C LEU A 10 3.40 3.39 33.09
N VAL A 11 2.45 4.21 33.58
CA VAL A 11 1.51 4.93 32.72
C VAL A 11 2.24 5.86 31.74
N LEU A 12 3.23 6.62 32.22
CA LEU A 12 4.04 7.49 31.37
C LEU A 12 4.81 6.71 30.29
N VAL A 13 5.37 5.55 30.64
CA VAL A 13 6.06 4.68 29.70
C VAL A 13 5.10 4.14 28.65
N VAL A 14 3.92 3.64 29.05
CA VAL A 14 2.91 3.12 28.13
C VAL A 14 2.40 4.22 27.18
N VAL A 15 2.11 5.40 27.70
CA VAL A 15 1.71 6.56 26.90
C VAL A 15 2.84 6.97 25.94
N GLY A 16 4.09 7.00 26.41
CA GLY A 16 5.25 7.32 25.58
C GLY A 16 5.44 6.32 24.43
N ILE A 17 5.30 5.02 24.70
CA ILE A 17 5.33 3.97 23.67
C ILE A 17 4.18 4.16 22.68
N GLY A 18 2.96 4.45 23.17
CA GLY A 18 1.80 4.71 22.30
C GLY A 18 2.03 5.87 21.33
N ILE A 19 2.57 6.99 21.83
CA ILE A 19 2.90 8.17 21.00
C ILE A 19 3.99 7.82 19.97
N LEU A 20 5.01 7.07 20.38
CA LEU A 20 6.08 6.63 19.48
C LEU A 20 5.54 5.75 18.34
N LEU A 21 4.71 4.76 18.66
CA LEU A 21 4.09 3.86 17.69
C LEU A 21 3.18 4.63 16.73
N PHE A 22 2.41 5.59 17.24
CA PHE A 22 1.58 6.46 16.41
C PHE A 22 2.43 7.29 15.43
N PHE A 23 3.51 7.91 15.90
CA PHE A 23 4.42 8.67 15.03
C PHE A 23 5.09 7.79 13.98
N LEU A 24 5.50 6.58 14.36
CA LEU A 24 6.08 5.60 13.44
C LEU A 24 5.06 5.18 12.38
N TYR A 25 3.81 4.95 12.76
CA TYR A 25 2.72 4.62 11.84
C TYR A 25 2.50 5.73 10.80
N ILE A 26 2.32 6.98 11.25
CA ILE A 26 2.15 8.14 10.35
C ILE A 26 3.36 8.31 9.42
N SER A 27 4.58 8.21 9.96
CA SER A 27 5.82 8.29 9.18
C SER A 27 5.94 7.17 8.15
N SER A 28 5.44 5.98 8.45
CA SER A 28 5.42 4.84 7.52
C SER A 28 4.46 5.09 6.36
N LEU A 29 3.25 5.58 6.65
CA LEU A 29 2.27 5.91 5.62
C LEU A 29 2.73 7.08 4.74
N GLU A 30 3.36 8.10 5.32
CA GLU A 30 3.93 9.23 4.57
C GLU A 30 4.92 8.73 3.52
N ARG A 31 5.81 7.80 3.88
CA ARG A 31 6.76 7.17 2.95
C ARG A 31 6.07 6.36 1.86
N VAL A 32 4.95 5.70 2.17
CA VAL A 32 4.16 4.96 1.17
C VAL A 32 3.63 5.94 0.12
N TYR A 33 3.00 7.04 0.54
CA TYR A 33 2.50 8.07 -0.38
C TYR A 33 3.62 8.78 -1.15
N GLU A 34 4.78 9.01 -0.54
CA GLU A 34 5.97 9.51 -1.25
C GLU A 34 6.47 8.55 -2.34
N LYS A 35 6.32 7.24 -2.14
CA LYS A 35 6.73 6.23 -3.14
C LYS A 35 5.71 6.03 -4.25
N ILE A 36 4.43 6.15 -3.92
CA ILE A 36 3.37 6.37 -4.91
C ILE A 36 3.61 7.68 -5.69
N GLY A 37 4.34 8.60 -5.06
CA GLY A 37 4.97 9.72 -5.73
C GLY A 37 4.33 11.07 -5.46
N PHE A 38 3.50 11.15 -4.43
CA PHE A 38 3.11 12.42 -3.84
C PHE A 38 4.30 13.10 -3.18
N THR A 39 4.26 14.42 -3.10
CA THR A 39 5.20 15.17 -2.26
C THR A 39 4.88 14.95 -0.78
N ARG A 40 5.85 15.21 0.08
CA ARG A 40 5.68 15.13 1.54
C ARG A 40 4.49 15.94 2.06
N ALA A 41 4.29 17.14 1.51
CA ALA A 41 3.17 18.01 1.86
C ALA A 41 1.82 17.40 1.43
N GLU A 42 1.72 16.88 0.21
CA GLU A 42 0.51 16.22 -0.29
C GLU A 42 0.18 14.96 0.51
N ALA A 43 1.19 14.13 0.82
CA ALA A 43 1.04 12.96 1.68
C ALA A 43 0.52 13.36 3.07
N GLY A 44 1.10 14.41 3.67
CA GLY A 44 0.62 14.97 4.94
C GLY A 44 -0.82 15.46 4.87
N THR A 45 -1.23 16.11 3.78
CA THR A 45 -2.62 16.54 3.56
C THR A 45 -3.56 15.35 3.44
N ILE A 46 -3.21 14.33 2.65
CA ILE A 46 -4.01 13.11 2.50
C ILE A 46 -4.19 12.43 3.85
N LEU A 47 -3.11 12.27 4.62
CA LEU A 47 -3.15 11.64 5.94
C LEU A 47 -3.98 12.42 6.94
N THR A 48 -3.85 13.75 6.93
CA THR A 48 -4.65 14.63 7.80
C THR A 48 -6.13 14.52 7.44
N LEU A 49 -6.47 14.59 6.15
CA LEU A 49 -7.85 14.44 5.68
C LEU A 49 -8.42 13.07 6.06
N THR A 50 -7.63 12.01 5.88
CA THR A 50 -8.00 10.64 6.25
C THR A 50 -8.20 10.49 7.76
N LEU A 51 -7.38 11.15 8.58
CA LEU A 51 -7.48 11.10 10.04
C LEU A 51 -8.77 11.75 10.55
N PHE A 52 -9.14 12.92 10.02
CA PHE A 52 -10.32 13.67 10.47
C PHE A 52 -11.61 13.21 9.80
N PHE A 53 -11.59 12.92 8.51
CA PHE A 53 -12.79 12.63 7.72
C PHE A 53 -12.91 11.16 7.29
N GLY A 54 -11.86 10.35 7.44
CA GLY A 54 -11.86 8.96 6.95
C GLY A 54 -12.87 8.04 7.63
N TRP A 55 -13.43 8.45 8.77
CA TRP A 55 -14.45 7.73 9.52
C TRP A 55 -15.89 8.02 9.08
N LEU A 56 -16.08 9.04 8.23
CA LEU A 56 -17.39 9.45 7.76
C LEU A 56 -17.81 8.61 6.54
N THR A 57 -19.11 8.32 6.47
CA THR A 57 -19.76 7.72 5.31
C THR A 57 -20.73 8.74 4.72
N ILE A 58 -20.66 8.94 3.41
CA ILE A 58 -21.55 9.84 2.68
C ILE A 58 -22.69 9.00 2.08
N PRO A 59 -23.95 9.22 2.46
CA PRO A 59 -25.08 8.58 1.79
C PRO A 59 -25.22 9.16 0.37
N LEU A 60 -25.34 8.29 -0.63
CA LEU A 60 -25.41 8.68 -2.04
C LEU A 60 -26.87 8.68 -2.53
N PHE A 61 -27.55 7.54 -2.48
CA PHE A 61 -28.93 7.42 -2.97
C PHE A 61 -29.67 6.22 -2.35
N PRO A 62 -31.00 6.31 -2.20
CA PRO A 62 -31.83 5.18 -1.81
C PRO A 62 -32.09 4.24 -3.01
N TYR A 63 -32.11 2.93 -2.78
CA TYR A 63 -32.42 1.90 -3.78
C TYR A 63 -33.04 0.66 -3.13
N ASN A 64 -34.25 0.24 -3.55
CA ASN A 64 -34.94 -0.95 -3.02
C ASN A 64 -34.87 -1.10 -1.48
N ASP A 65 -35.30 -0.06 -0.75
CA ASP A 65 -35.25 0.04 0.72
C ASP A 65 -33.85 0.10 1.36
N TRP A 66 -32.78 0.03 0.57
CA TRP A 66 -31.40 0.29 0.99
C TRP A 66 -31.02 1.75 0.84
N TRP A 67 -30.11 2.23 1.70
CA TRP A 67 -29.37 3.48 1.46
C TRP A 67 -27.94 3.18 1.05
N ILE A 68 -27.59 3.42 -0.21
CA ILE A 68 -26.23 3.20 -0.69
C ILE A 68 -25.38 4.38 -0.28
N GLY A 69 -24.27 4.12 0.41
CA GLY A 69 -23.29 5.10 0.85
C GLY A 69 -21.89 4.76 0.36
N ILE A 70 -20.98 5.72 0.54
CA ILE A 70 -19.55 5.53 0.28
C ILE A 70 -18.73 6.05 1.46
N SER A 71 -17.79 5.22 1.93
CA SER A 71 -16.85 5.64 2.97
C SER A 71 -15.84 6.64 2.42
N ILE A 72 -15.58 7.70 3.18
CA ILE A 72 -14.53 8.67 2.83
C ILE A 72 -13.15 8.01 2.87
N GLY A 73 -12.84 7.30 3.97
CA GLY A 73 -11.53 6.69 4.16
C GLY A 73 -11.33 5.41 3.37
N GLY A 74 -12.36 4.57 3.32
CA GLY A 74 -12.28 3.23 2.71
C GLY A 74 -12.36 3.24 1.19
N ALA A 75 -13.12 4.17 0.61
CA ALA A 75 -13.39 4.18 -0.83
C ALA A 75 -13.06 5.52 -1.50
N LEU A 76 -13.62 6.63 -1.02
CA LEU A 76 -13.54 7.92 -1.72
C LEU A 76 -12.10 8.44 -1.85
N ILE A 77 -11.35 8.53 -0.74
CA ILE A 77 -9.96 8.98 -0.74
C ILE A 77 -9.09 8.05 -1.63
N PRO A 78 -9.13 6.72 -1.49
CA PRO A 78 -8.42 5.80 -2.38
C PRO A 78 -8.77 5.98 -3.87
N ILE A 79 -10.04 6.15 -4.20
CA ILE A 79 -10.48 6.38 -5.59
C ILE A 79 -9.91 7.70 -6.12
N ILE A 80 -9.98 8.78 -5.34
CA ILE A 80 -9.40 10.08 -5.71
C ILE A 80 -7.91 9.94 -5.99
N ILE A 81 -7.19 9.22 -5.14
CA ILE A 81 -5.75 8.97 -5.33
C ILE A 81 -5.51 8.22 -6.64
N CYS A 82 -6.27 7.16 -6.93
CA CYS A 82 -6.15 6.42 -8.20
C CYS A 82 -6.40 7.31 -9.42
N VAL A 83 -7.43 8.18 -9.36
CA VAL A 83 -7.71 9.16 -10.41
C VAL A 83 -6.53 10.12 -10.61
N LEU A 84 -5.91 10.61 -9.53
CA LEU A 84 -4.72 11.47 -9.60
C LEU A 84 -3.51 10.74 -10.21
N LEU A 85 -3.33 9.45 -9.95
CA LEU A 85 -2.24 8.64 -10.52
C LEU A 85 -2.40 8.45 -12.04
N LEU A 86 -3.63 8.19 -12.51
CA LEU A 86 -3.95 8.11 -13.93
C LEU A 86 -3.78 9.46 -14.62
N ARG A 87 -4.30 10.54 -14.01
CA ARG A 87 -4.20 11.90 -14.56
C ARG A 87 -2.74 12.38 -14.66
N SER A 88 -1.92 12.05 -13.67
CA SER A 88 -0.50 12.38 -13.67
C SER A 88 0.37 11.45 -14.54
N ARG A 89 -0.25 10.48 -15.24
CA ARG A 89 0.42 9.48 -16.11
C ARG A 89 1.52 8.68 -15.40
N ARG A 90 1.38 8.49 -14.08
CA ARG A 90 2.30 7.64 -13.30
C ARG A 90 2.03 6.16 -13.52
N VAL A 91 0.80 5.83 -13.89
CA VAL A 91 0.36 4.48 -14.24
C VAL A 91 -0.10 4.51 -15.69
N GLY A 92 0.41 3.58 -16.49
CA GLY A 92 -0.07 3.38 -17.86
C GLY A 92 -1.45 2.72 -17.85
N ILE A 93 -2.31 3.11 -18.79
CA ILE A 93 -3.72 2.66 -18.83
C ILE A 93 -3.80 1.15 -19.05
N ALA A 94 -2.91 0.59 -19.89
CA ALA A 94 -2.91 -0.84 -20.20
C ALA A 94 -2.47 -1.67 -18.99
N GLU A 95 -1.35 -1.31 -18.37
CA GLU A 95 -0.80 -1.98 -17.19
C GLU A 95 -1.78 -1.86 -16.00
N GLY A 96 -2.33 -0.66 -15.80
CA GLY A 96 -3.35 -0.42 -14.78
C GLY A 96 -4.59 -1.29 -15.01
N GLY A 97 -5.11 -1.33 -16.23
CA GLY A 97 -6.28 -2.15 -16.58
C GLY A 97 -6.05 -3.64 -16.34
N ILE A 98 -4.90 -4.18 -16.76
CA ILE A 98 -4.55 -5.59 -16.53
C ILE A 98 -4.45 -5.87 -15.03
N GLY A 99 -3.77 -5.02 -14.27
CA GLY A 99 -3.63 -5.17 -12.83
C GLY A 99 -4.97 -5.15 -12.10
N ILE A 100 -5.86 -4.22 -12.48
CA ILE A 100 -7.22 -4.14 -11.95
C ILE A 100 -7.97 -5.44 -12.21
N VAL A 101 -7.94 -5.99 -13.42
CA VAL A 101 -8.64 -7.23 -13.76
C VAL A 101 -8.12 -8.42 -12.95
N ILE A 102 -6.79 -8.54 -12.82
CA ILE A 102 -6.16 -9.61 -12.03
C ILE A 102 -6.63 -9.53 -10.57
N VAL A 103 -6.47 -8.36 -9.95
CA VAL A 103 -6.79 -8.16 -8.53
C VAL A 103 -8.29 -8.29 -8.31
N ALA A 104 -9.14 -7.71 -9.16
CA ALA A 104 -10.60 -7.82 -9.05
C ALA A 104 -11.08 -9.27 -9.13
N THR A 105 -10.51 -10.06 -10.04
CA THR A 105 -10.85 -11.48 -10.16
C THR A 105 -10.50 -12.24 -8.89
N ILE A 106 -9.29 -12.03 -8.37
CA ILE A 106 -8.81 -12.66 -7.13
C ILE A 106 -9.68 -12.26 -5.95
N THR A 107 -9.94 -10.95 -5.78
CA THR A 107 -10.76 -10.43 -4.69
C THR A 107 -12.18 -10.99 -4.75
N PHE A 108 -12.79 -11.04 -5.94
CA PHE A 108 -14.13 -11.58 -6.11
C PHE A 108 -14.28 -13.01 -5.57
N PHE A 109 -13.30 -13.88 -5.80
CA PHE A 109 -13.33 -15.25 -5.28
C PHE A 109 -13.06 -15.37 -3.78
N ILE A 110 -12.50 -14.34 -3.15
CA ILE A 110 -12.14 -14.32 -1.71
C ILE A 110 -13.25 -13.68 -0.86
N THR A 111 -14.03 -12.79 -1.45
CA THR A 111 -15.13 -12.11 -0.78
C THR A 111 -16.45 -12.83 -1.02
N ARG A 112 -17.37 -12.73 -0.07
CA ARG A 112 -18.74 -13.20 -0.20
C ARG A 112 -19.71 -12.17 0.38
N ALA A 113 -20.90 -12.11 -0.20
CA ALA A 113 -22.00 -11.33 0.35
C ALA A 113 -22.75 -12.18 1.39
N GLU A 114 -22.73 -11.76 2.65
CA GLU A 114 -23.50 -12.40 3.73
C GLU A 114 -24.73 -11.55 4.08
N PRO A 115 -25.96 -12.12 3.99
CA PRO A 115 -27.19 -11.40 4.30
C PRO A 115 -27.18 -10.85 5.74
N GLY A 116 -27.44 -9.55 5.89
CA GLY A 116 -27.50 -8.88 7.19
C GLY A 116 -26.15 -8.54 7.83
N VAL A 117 -25.03 -8.96 7.23
CA VAL A 117 -23.66 -8.59 7.66
C VAL A 117 -23.01 -7.65 6.64
N GLY A 118 -23.22 -7.92 5.34
CA GLY A 118 -22.61 -7.16 4.24
C GLY A 118 -21.56 -7.99 3.49
N ILE A 119 -20.61 -7.30 2.86
CA ILE A 119 -19.52 -7.94 2.12
C ILE A 119 -18.43 -8.30 3.12
N VAL A 120 -18.13 -9.60 3.22
CA VAL A 120 -17.09 -10.12 4.10
C VAL A 120 -16.03 -10.83 3.28
N ALA A 121 -14.78 -10.68 3.71
CA ALA A 121 -13.65 -11.42 3.16
C ALA A 121 -13.28 -12.57 4.09
N ASP A 122 -12.83 -13.69 3.52
CA ASP A 122 -12.19 -14.73 4.31
C ASP A 122 -10.90 -14.21 4.95
N LEU A 123 -10.87 -14.16 6.28
CA LEU A 123 -9.75 -13.59 7.05
C LEU A 123 -8.40 -14.24 6.71
N GLU A 124 -8.41 -15.53 6.37
CA GLU A 124 -7.22 -16.28 5.96
C GLU A 124 -6.60 -15.75 4.65
N PHE A 125 -7.42 -15.16 3.78
CA PHE A 125 -7.04 -14.69 2.45
C PHE A 125 -7.12 -13.16 2.31
N ALA A 126 -7.31 -12.43 3.41
CA ALA A 126 -7.49 -10.98 3.39
C ALA A 126 -6.32 -10.19 2.76
N PHE A 127 -5.10 -10.75 2.79
CA PHE A 127 -3.91 -10.11 2.21
C PHE A 127 -3.60 -10.56 0.78
N VAL A 128 -4.34 -11.53 0.23
CA VAL A 128 -4.05 -12.08 -1.11
C VAL A 128 -4.19 -11.02 -2.21
N PRO A 129 -5.20 -10.12 -2.22
CA PRO A 129 -5.25 -9.04 -3.21
C PRO A 129 -4.05 -8.10 -3.15
N ALA A 130 -3.54 -7.82 -1.94
CA ALA A 130 -2.38 -6.94 -1.76
C ALA A 130 -1.10 -7.60 -2.30
N LEU A 131 -0.95 -8.90 -2.06
CA LEU A 131 0.13 -9.70 -2.64
C LEU A 131 0.04 -9.74 -4.16
N ALA A 132 -1.16 -9.99 -4.72
CA ALA A 132 -1.38 -10.02 -6.16
C ALA A 132 -1.01 -8.69 -6.83
N ALA A 133 -1.44 -7.57 -6.25
CA ALA A 133 -1.12 -6.23 -6.73
C ALA A 133 0.40 -5.96 -6.71
N ALA A 134 1.08 -6.29 -5.62
CA ALA A 134 2.53 -6.14 -5.48
C ALA A 134 3.32 -7.05 -6.43
N PHE A 135 2.93 -8.32 -6.55
CA PHE A 135 3.59 -9.23 -7.49
C PHE A 135 3.42 -8.77 -8.94
N PHE A 136 2.22 -8.32 -9.31
CA PHE A 136 1.96 -7.80 -10.63
C PHE A 136 2.78 -6.53 -10.91
N SER A 137 2.81 -5.56 -9.99
CA SER A 137 3.56 -4.31 -10.17
C SER A 137 5.07 -4.55 -10.28
N ILE A 138 5.64 -5.41 -9.42
CA ILE A 138 7.06 -5.75 -9.43
C ILE A 138 7.42 -6.53 -10.69
N SER A 139 6.57 -7.48 -11.11
CA SER A 139 6.81 -8.22 -12.35
C SER A 139 6.83 -7.30 -13.58
N THR A 140 6.01 -6.25 -13.55
CA THR A 140 5.94 -5.25 -14.63
C THR A 140 7.10 -4.26 -14.57
N PHE A 141 7.48 -3.81 -13.38
CA PHE A 141 8.49 -2.78 -13.15
C PHE A 141 9.59 -3.23 -12.20
N TRP A 142 10.33 -4.29 -12.57
CA TRP A 142 11.31 -4.96 -11.72
C TRP A 142 12.40 -4.08 -11.09
N VAL A 143 12.79 -3.00 -11.77
CA VAL A 143 13.93 -2.14 -11.37
C VAL A 143 13.48 -0.77 -10.85
N ASP A 144 12.23 -0.38 -11.12
CA ASP A 144 11.76 0.98 -10.86
C ASP A 144 10.60 1.01 -9.86
N VAL A 145 10.94 1.08 -8.57
CA VAL A 145 9.96 1.22 -7.47
C VAL A 145 9.07 2.45 -7.63
N SER A 146 9.53 3.49 -8.34
CA SER A 146 8.74 4.71 -8.55
C SER A 146 7.61 4.53 -9.57
N ARG A 147 7.65 3.45 -10.36
CA ARG A 147 6.59 2.99 -11.25
C ARG A 147 5.82 1.81 -10.69
N ALA A 148 6.49 0.91 -9.98
CA ALA A 148 5.87 -0.24 -9.34
C ALA A 148 4.87 0.21 -8.25
N ALA A 149 5.26 1.09 -7.33
CA ALA A 149 4.40 1.52 -6.23
C ALA A 149 3.07 2.18 -6.68
N PRO A 150 3.05 3.15 -7.62
CA PRO A 150 1.79 3.66 -8.16
C PRO A 150 0.90 2.59 -8.80
N LEU A 151 1.50 1.64 -9.53
CA LEU A 151 0.76 0.55 -10.18
C LEU A 151 0.20 -0.43 -9.13
N ALA A 152 0.96 -0.76 -8.10
CA ALA A 152 0.53 -1.63 -7.00
C ALA A 152 -0.64 -1.01 -6.23
N TYR A 153 -0.54 0.30 -5.93
CA TYR A 153 -1.62 1.02 -5.27
C TYR A 153 -2.89 1.03 -6.13
N LEU A 154 -2.76 1.41 -7.41
CA LEU A 154 -3.91 1.53 -8.31
C LEU A 154 -4.59 0.19 -8.57
N SER A 155 -3.81 -0.85 -8.89
CA SER A 155 -4.36 -2.20 -9.14
C SER A 155 -4.95 -2.80 -7.87
N GLY A 156 -4.30 -2.61 -6.72
CA GLY A 156 -4.79 -3.04 -5.41
C GLY A 156 -6.10 -2.38 -5.02
N VAL A 157 -6.17 -1.04 -5.06
CA VAL A 157 -7.36 -0.28 -4.66
C VAL A 157 -8.52 -0.52 -5.62
N LEU A 158 -8.34 -0.25 -6.91
CA LEU A 158 -9.45 -0.36 -7.87
C LEU A 158 -9.83 -1.81 -8.12
N GLY A 159 -8.85 -2.73 -8.14
CA GLY A 159 -9.13 -4.15 -8.24
C GLY A 159 -9.94 -4.66 -7.05
N THR A 160 -9.52 -4.36 -5.81
CA THR A 160 -10.26 -4.78 -4.62
C THR A 160 -11.64 -4.13 -4.55
N LEU A 161 -11.76 -2.83 -4.84
CA LEU A 161 -13.05 -2.14 -4.86
C LEU A 161 -14.02 -2.77 -5.87
N ILE A 162 -13.53 -3.11 -7.07
CA ILE A 162 -14.39 -3.73 -8.10
C ILE A 162 -14.73 -5.17 -7.72
N GLY A 163 -13.75 -5.97 -7.31
CA GLY A 163 -13.93 -7.37 -6.97
C GLY A 163 -14.76 -7.62 -5.73
N ALA A 164 -14.51 -6.85 -4.66
CA ALA A 164 -15.25 -6.93 -3.41
C ALA A 164 -16.60 -6.23 -3.55
N ASP A 165 -16.59 -4.90 -3.72
CA ASP A 165 -17.82 -4.11 -3.62
C ASP A 165 -18.66 -4.17 -4.89
N VAL A 166 -18.11 -3.82 -6.06
CA VAL A 166 -18.95 -3.66 -7.28
C VAL A 166 -19.61 -4.96 -7.72
N PHE A 167 -18.87 -6.08 -7.72
CA PHE A 167 -19.41 -7.35 -8.18
C PHE A 167 -20.42 -7.95 -7.19
N HIS A 168 -20.23 -7.82 -5.88
CA HIS A 168 -21.16 -8.35 -4.87
C HIS A 168 -22.32 -7.41 -4.55
N LEU A 169 -22.20 -6.10 -4.85
CA LEU A 169 -23.26 -5.13 -4.62
C LEU A 169 -24.55 -5.53 -5.34
N THR A 170 -24.44 -6.09 -6.56
CA THR A 170 -25.62 -6.57 -7.32
C THR A 170 -26.35 -7.68 -6.57
N ASP A 171 -25.62 -8.62 -5.95
CA ASP A 171 -26.20 -9.74 -5.21
C ASP A 171 -26.88 -9.26 -3.92
N ILE A 172 -26.29 -8.28 -3.22
CA ILE A 172 -26.86 -7.70 -1.99
C ILE A 172 -28.12 -6.90 -2.31
N LEU A 173 -28.10 -6.08 -3.36
CA LEU A 173 -29.26 -5.27 -3.76
C LEU A 173 -30.43 -6.13 -4.31
N ALA A 174 -30.18 -7.39 -4.66
CA ALA A 174 -31.22 -8.36 -4.99
C ALA A 174 -31.92 -8.92 -3.73
N THR A 175 -31.34 -8.74 -2.55
CA THR A 175 -31.93 -9.15 -1.26
C THR A 175 -32.64 -7.99 -0.57
N GLN A 176 -33.67 -8.32 0.22
CA GLN A 176 -34.35 -7.32 1.04
C GLN A 176 -33.50 -6.99 2.27
N PRO A 177 -33.45 -5.72 2.70
CA PRO A 177 -32.75 -5.36 3.92
C PRO A 177 -33.35 -6.07 5.12
N PRO A 178 -32.55 -6.42 6.15
CA PRO A 178 -33.05 -7.01 7.38
C PRO A 178 -34.13 -6.12 8.00
N SER A 179 -35.37 -6.61 7.98
CA SER A 179 -36.60 -6.13 8.66
C SER A 179 -36.58 -4.70 9.25
N GLY A 180 -37.14 -3.73 8.52
CA GLY A 180 -37.83 -2.58 9.10
C GLY A 180 -37.00 -1.33 9.47
N GLU A 181 -35.68 -1.35 9.32
CA GLU A 181 -34.82 -0.17 9.53
C GLU A 181 -34.12 0.28 8.23
N LEU A 182 -33.85 1.59 8.12
CA LEU A 182 -32.98 2.13 7.06
C LEU A 182 -31.55 1.60 7.27
N VAL A 183 -31.19 0.54 6.57
CA VAL A 183 -29.82 0.01 6.57
C VAL A 183 -29.00 0.75 5.51
N ILE A 184 -27.91 1.40 5.93
CA ILE A 184 -26.95 2.02 5.03
C ILE A 184 -25.97 0.95 4.56
N LEU A 185 -26.00 0.63 3.28
CA LEU A 185 -25.00 -0.21 2.62
C LEU A 185 -23.87 0.68 2.12
N SER A 186 -22.77 0.71 2.87
CA SER A 186 -21.61 1.55 2.56
C SER A 186 -20.55 0.79 1.78
N VAL A 187 -20.19 1.29 0.60
CA VAL A 187 -19.01 0.86 -0.16
C VAL A 187 -17.76 1.27 0.63
N GLY A 188 -16.91 0.29 0.93
CA GLY A 188 -15.79 0.43 1.86
C GLY A 188 -16.22 0.65 3.32
N GLY A 189 -17.24 -0.08 3.78
CA GLY A 189 -17.92 0.14 5.06
C GLY A 189 -17.05 0.10 6.32
N ALA A 190 -15.86 -0.51 6.27
CA ALA A 190 -14.90 -0.53 7.38
C ALA A 190 -13.98 0.71 7.44
N ASN A 191 -14.26 1.76 6.64
CA ASN A 191 -13.49 3.00 6.60
C ASN A 191 -12.00 2.73 6.30
N ILE A 192 -11.08 3.31 7.06
CA ILE A 192 -9.63 3.13 6.85
C ILE A 192 -9.15 1.70 7.14
N PHE A 193 -9.98 0.87 7.77
CA PHE A 193 -9.71 -0.56 7.99
C PHE A 193 -10.29 -1.43 6.88
N ASP A 194 -10.92 -0.81 5.89
CA ASP A 194 -11.46 -1.53 4.76
C ASP A 194 -10.37 -2.15 3.90
N MET A 195 -10.72 -3.30 3.32
CA MET A 195 -9.81 -4.09 2.49
C MET A 195 -9.33 -3.26 1.31
N VAL A 196 -10.14 -2.35 0.77
CA VAL A 196 -9.75 -1.45 -0.33
C VAL A 196 -8.57 -0.57 0.07
N TYR A 197 -8.66 0.14 1.20
CA TYR A 197 -7.58 1.01 1.70
C TYR A 197 -6.34 0.20 2.07
N LEU A 198 -6.52 -0.87 2.85
CA LEU A 198 -5.41 -1.71 3.32
C LEU A 198 -4.68 -2.40 2.17
N THR A 199 -5.40 -2.89 1.15
CA THR A 199 -4.79 -3.54 -0.02
C THR A 199 -3.81 -2.59 -0.70
N GLY A 200 -4.23 -1.35 -0.97
CA GLY A 200 -3.38 -0.35 -1.63
C GLY A 200 -2.11 -0.04 -0.84
N ILE A 201 -2.24 0.22 0.46
CA ILE A 201 -1.10 0.57 1.31
C ILE A 201 -0.16 -0.63 1.48
N VAL A 202 -0.70 -1.82 1.77
CA VAL A 202 0.11 -3.02 1.98
C VAL A 202 0.83 -3.42 0.70
N ALA A 203 0.18 -3.35 -0.47
CA ALA A 203 0.82 -3.64 -1.76
C ALA A 203 2.06 -2.76 -1.99
N VAL A 204 1.94 -1.45 -1.73
CA VAL A 204 3.09 -0.54 -1.86
C VAL A 204 4.17 -0.81 -0.82
N MET A 205 3.80 -1.12 0.42
CA MET A 205 4.77 -1.51 1.45
C MET A 205 5.56 -2.75 1.04
N LEU A 206 4.91 -3.73 0.41
CA LEU A 206 5.55 -4.92 -0.14
C LEU A 206 6.53 -4.57 -1.26
N ASP A 207 6.13 -3.70 -2.20
CA ASP A 207 7.04 -3.20 -3.23
C ASP A 207 8.29 -2.56 -2.62
N ILE A 208 8.10 -1.62 -1.68
CA ILE A 208 9.22 -0.95 -1.00
C ILE A 208 10.14 -1.96 -0.31
N LEU A 209 9.57 -2.95 0.38
CA LEU A 209 10.31 -3.98 1.09
C LEU A 209 11.14 -4.84 0.13
N ILE A 210 10.52 -5.34 -0.95
CA ILE A 210 11.19 -6.20 -1.94
C ILE A 210 12.31 -5.43 -2.64
N PHE A 211 12.06 -4.19 -3.05
CA PHE A 211 13.10 -3.33 -3.64
C PHE A 211 14.25 -3.04 -2.68
N TRP A 212 13.95 -2.82 -1.41
CA TRP A 212 14.98 -2.64 -0.38
C TRP A 212 15.84 -3.90 -0.22
N MET A 213 15.23 -5.09 -0.22
CA MET A 213 15.94 -6.37 -0.16
C MET A 213 16.84 -6.59 -1.39
N GLN A 214 16.33 -6.34 -2.61
CA GLN A 214 17.13 -6.47 -3.85
C GLN A 214 18.35 -5.54 -3.84
N LYS A 215 18.15 -4.27 -3.45
CA LYS A 215 19.25 -3.29 -3.37
C LYS A 215 20.30 -3.69 -2.33
N ARG A 216 19.88 -4.28 -1.22
CA ARG A 216 20.79 -4.78 -0.18
C ARG A 216 21.62 -5.96 -0.70
N GLN A 217 21.00 -6.90 -1.41
CA GLN A 217 21.72 -8.04 -2.00
C GLN A 217 22.70 -7.62 -3.10
N SER A 218 22.35 -6.64 -3.95
CA SER A 218 23.26 -6.11 -4.96
C SER A 218 24.55 -5.53 -4.34
N LYS A 219 24.45 -4.80 -3.22
CA LYS A 219 25.62 -4.27 -2.51
C LYS A 219 26.49 -5.38 -1.91
N THR A 220 25.88 -6.43 -1.35
CA THR A 220 26.62 -7.54 -0.73
C THR A 220 27.23 -8.47 -1.78
N GLY A 221 26.53 -8.74 -2.89
CA GLY A 221 27.02 -9.58 -3.98
C GLY A 221 28.14 -8.93 -4.78
N PHE A 222 28.00 -7.65 -5.15
CA PHE A 222 29.06 -6.92 -5.86
C PHE A 222 30.31 -6.74 -4.99
N GLY A 223 30.15 -6.47 -3.68
CA GLY A 223 31.27 -6.40 -2.75
C GLY A 223 32.04 -7.71 -2.64
N ARG A 224 31.37 -8.87 -2.69
CA ARG A 224 32.00 -10.19 -2.61
C ARG A 224 32.79 -10.53 -3.88
N VAL A 225 32.21 -10.24 -5.05
CA VAL A 225 32.87 -10.45 -6.35
C VAL A 225 34.08 -9.54 -6.50
N VAL A 226 33.97 -8.25 -6.14
CA VAL A 226 35.13 -7.33 -6.17
C VAL A 226 36.22 -7.79 -5.21
N HIS A 227 35.87 -8.26 -4.02
CA HIS A 227 36.84 -8.74 -3.04
C HIS A 227 37.50 -10.07 -3.47
N GLU A 228 36.79 -10.94 -4.19
CA GLU A 228 37.36 -12.14 -4.82
C GLU A 228 38.33 -11.77 -5.96
N PHE A 229 37.97 -10.80 -6.81
CA PHE A 229 38.86 -10.28 -7.85
C PHE A 229 40.09 -9.58 -7.28
N GLU A 230 39.95 -8.77 -6.22
CA GLU A 230 41.07 -8.09 -5.55
C GLU A 230 42.03 -9.10 -4.91
N MET A 231 41.53 -10.10 -4.19
CA MET A 231 42.34 -11.17 -3.60
C MET A 231 43.07 -12.01 -4.66
N GLN A 232 42.41 -12.28 -5.79
CA GLN A 232 43.00 -13.01 -6.90
C GLN A 232 44.03 -12.16 -7.67
N ALA A 233 43.84 -10.85 -7.72
CA ALA A 233 44.79 -9.90 -8.30
C ALA A 233 46.04 -9.70 -7.43
N GLU A 234 45.90 -9.66 -6.09
CA GLU A 234 47.03 -9.52 -5.15
C GLU A 234 48.00 -10.71 -5.15
N GLY A 235 47.56 -11.90 -5.58
CA GLY A 235 48.39 -13.09 -5.72
C GLY A 235 49.29 -13.11 -6.96
N LEU A 236 49.18 -12.13 -7.85
CA LEU A 236 49.91 -12.11 -9.12
C LEU A 236 51.30 -11.49 -8.95
N PRO A 237 52.37 -12.06 -9.55
CA PRO A 237 53.74 -11.62 -9.32
C PRO A 237 54.02 -10.18 -9.77
N TYR A 238 53.18 -9.61 -10.63
CA TYR A 238 53.26 -8.23 -11.12
C TYR A 238 52.39 -7.23 -10.33
N ALA A 239 51.59 -7.68 -9.37
CA ALA A 239 50.68 -6.81 -8.61
C ALA A 239 51.43 -5.83 -7.68
N LYS A 240 52.66 -6.19 -7.27
CA LYS A 240 53.51 -5.35 -6.42
C LYS A 240 53.97 -4.05 -7.10
N ASP A 241 53.95 -4.02 -8.43
CA ASP A 241 54.42 -2.88 -9.23
C ASP A 241 53.26 -2.02 -9.79
N MET A 242 52.01 -2.44 -9.56
CA MET A 242 50.83 -1.70 -10.01
C MET A 242 50.42 -0.63 -8.98
N THR A 243 50.44 0.62 -9.41
CA THR A 243 49.81 1.71 -8.64
C THR A 243 48.28 1.62 -8.82
N PRO A 244 47.50 1.64 -7.73
CA PRO A 244 46.04 1.52 -7.83
C PRO A 244 45.49 2.69 -8.65
N ALA A 245 44.58 2.37 -9.58
CA ALA A 245 43.92 3.38 -10.39
C ALA A 245 43.24 4.42 -9.47
N PRO A 246 43.33 5.73 -9.79
CA PRO A 246 42.68 6.77 -9.00
C PRO A 246 41.19 6.43 -8.87
N LYS A 247 40.67 6.44 -7.63
CA LYS A 247 39.25 6.21 -7.38
C LYS A 247 38.46 7.21 -8.24
N LEU A 248 37.72 6.70 -9.22
CA LEU A 248 36.79 7.49 -10.00
C LEU A 248 35.81 8.11 -9.01
N GLN A 249 35.94 9.41 -8.78
CA GLN A 249 34.93 10.16 -8.03
C GLN A 249 33.61 9.96 -8.77
N PRO A 250 32.51 9.64 -8.07
CA PRO A 250 31.24 9.42 -8.73
C PRO A 250 30.84 10.72 -9.43
N GLY A 251 31.06 10.74 -10.75
CA GLY A 251 30.78 11.87 -11.61
C GLY A 251 29.31 12.22 -11.51
N ARG A 252 29.04 13.51 -11.31
CA ARG A 252 27.72 14.13 -11.52
C ARG A 252 27.08 13.51 -12.76
N LYS A 253 25.94 12.83 -12.57
CA LYS A 253 25.12 12.25 -13.65
C LYS A 253 25.04 13.24 -14.82
N GLY A 254 25.67 12.89 -15.94
CA GLY A 254 25.43 13.55 -17.21
C GLY A 254 23.97 13.32 -17.59
N ARG A 255 23.25 14.41 -17.89
CA ARG A 255 21.99 14.35 -18.63
C ARG A 255 22.34 13.91 -20.05
N ILE A 256 21.68 12.84 -20.50
CA ILE A 256 21.47 12.54 -21.91
C ILE A 256 20.15 13.20 -22.31
#